data_AF-A0A354B4N7-F1
#
_entry.id   AF-A0A354B4N7-F1
#
_cell.length_a   1.000
_cell.length_b   1.000
_cell.length_c   1.000
_cell.angle_alpha   90.00
_cell.angle_beta   90.00
_cell.angle_gamma   90.00
#
_symmetry.space_group_name_H-M   'P 1'
#
loop_
_entity.id
_entity.type
_entity.pdbx_description
1 polymer ?
#
loop_
_entity_poly.entity_id
_entity_poly.type
_entity_poly.pdbx_seq_one_letter_code
_entity_poly.pdbx_strand_id
1 'polypeptide(L)'
;MTDAILHVVHCIDTEGPLDETLEATFQRLHDLFGIKLEPSEQKLKALQAQQLPLGGLEADVAAVVAPPLLAYNRNWNQVRNMLEEALSPGFRYQMVDDVGKGWVYSWHCVDHLGYTDNPRNKDLGYGKIFHFYRDILEETGSSSDEINWHFHPLSLTRQPLAAATCYANTMQLLVEILARRVLDDRWFPTTSRPGFHAERPDSHAFLEQWIPFDYANQACENTNTSQSDTQLGRFGDWSRAPQDWLGYQPNHDDYQQPGQCRRWIFRCLNVGTRLRSLRQSDIVKAFENARTHGSAILAFADHDFRDIRLDVNVVRKMLDEARNSFPEVRMVFSGAEAAARSHLSYLHEEPHRQTKPEFKLEIVEGRLFVHLEHGSLFGPQPFLALQDRGGNYYHDNLDVVKPGRVWAYVLDDQTLRLENLHKLGVGGSGSWGGYGVAAIDV
;
A
#
# COMPACT_ATOMS: atom_id res chain seq x y z
N MET A 1 7.43 4.70 33.59
CA MET A 1 6.38 4.89 32.59
C MET A 1 7.08 5.29 31.30
N THR A 2 6.96 4.48 30.26
CA THR A 2 7.46 4.83 28.93
C THR A 2 6.60 5.97 28.38
N ASP A 3 7.21 7.04 27.88
CA ASP A 3 6.48 8.14 27.27
C ASP A 3 5.63 7.63 26.10
N ALA A 4 4.40 8.12 25.99
CA ALA A 4 3.48 7.77 24.92
C ALA A 4 4.10 8.07 23.54
N ILE A 5 3.82 7.23 22.53
CA ILE A 5 4.42 7.34 21.19
C ILE A 5 3.36 7.48 20.12
N LEU A 6 3.43 8.55 19.34
CA LEU A 6 2.72 8.69 18.08
C LEU A 6 3.66 8.36 16.92
N HIS A 7 3.39 7.26 16.22
CA HIS A 7 4.04 6.95 14.95
C HIS A 7 3.39 7.75 13.83
N VAL A 8 4.19 8.51 13.09
CA VAL A 8 3.75 9.21 11.87
C VAL A 8 4.22 8.37 10.67
N VAL A 9 3.27 7.87 9.89
CA VAL A 9 3.50 6.94 8.78
C VAL A 9 3.05 7.58 7.48
N HIS A 10 3.98 7.78 6.55
CA HIS A 10 3.69 8.25 5.20
C HIS A 10 3.68 7.08 4.21
N CYS A 11 2.50 6.65 3.78
CA CYS A 11 2.32 5.62 2.75
C CYS A 11 2.21 6.28 1.37
N ILE A 12 3.15 6.04 0.45
CA ILE A 12 3.01 6.48 -0.93
C ILE A 12 2.41 5.35 -1.77
N ASP A 13 1.24 5.59 -2.37
CA ASP A 13 0.70 4.74 -3.43
C ASP A 13 1.56 4.96 -4.68
N THR A 14 2.54 4.07 -4.85
CA THR A 14 3.64 4.26 -5.78
C THR A 14 3.27 3.61 -7.11
N GLU A 15 2.89 4.43 -8.09
CA GLU A 15 2.48 4.02 -9.42
C GLU A 15 3.47 4.42 -10.52
N GLY A 16 4.50 5.18 -10.20
CA GLY A 16 5.46 5.69 -11.17
C GLY A 16 4.88 6.79 -12.05
N PRO A 17 5.52 7.10 -13.18
CA PRO A 17 5.07 8.20 -14.03
C PRO A 17 3.74 7.91 -14.71
N LEU A 18 2.91 8.94 -14.86
CA LEU A 18 1.72 8.92 -15.70
C LEU A 18 1.45 10.30 -16.30
N ASP A 19 0.65 10.33 -17.35
CA ASP A 19 0.24 11.55 -18.03
C ASP A 19 -1.28 11.63 -18.21
N GLU A 20 -1.81 12.85 -18.18
CA GLU A 20 -3.20 13.14 -18.48
C GLU A 20 -3.29 14.30 -19.47
N THR A 21 -3.82 14.01 -20.65
CA THR A 21 -4.02 15.03 -21.67
C THR A 21 -5.13 16.00 -21.28
N LEU A 22 -5.16 17.14 -21.97
CA LEU A 22 -6.21 18.14 -21.81
C LEU A 22 -7.57 17.53 -22.14
N GLU A 23 -7.67 16.78 -23.23
CA GLU A 23 -8.90 16.10 -23.66
C GLU A 23 -9.39 15.14 -22.59
N ALA A 24 -8.49 14.35 -22.01
CA ALA A 24 -8.83 13.40 -20.95
C ALA A 24 -9.26 14.12 -19.65
N THR A 25 -8.68 15.29 -19.35
CA THR A 25 -9.12 16.13 -18.22
C THR A 25 -10.57 16.58 -18.40
N PHE A 26 -10.93 17.04 -19.60
CA PHE A 26 -12.29 17.47 -19.91
C PHE A 26 -13.27 16.29 -19.98
N GLN A 27 -12.84 15.13 -20.47
CA GLN A 27 -13.64 13.90 -20.39
C GLN A 27 -13.93 13.53 -18.92
N ARG A 28 -12.93 13.62 -18.05
CA ARG A 28 -13.11 13.38 -16.60
C ARG A 28 -14.10 14.35 -15.97
N LEU A 29 -14.12 15.62 -16.38
CA LEU A 29 -15.15 16.58 -15.94
C LEU A 29 -16.55 16.18 -16.40
N HIS A 30 -16.67 15.66 -17.63
CA HIS A 30 -17.94 15.14 -18.12
C HIS A 30 -18.41 13.94 -17.29
N ASP A 31 -17.51 13.00 -16.99
CA ASP A 31 -17.85 11.78 -16.26
C ASP A 31 -18.23 12.07 -14.79
N LEU A 32 -17.55 13.03 -14.14
CA LEU A 32 -17.78 13.36 -12.72
C LEU A 32 -18.98 14.29 -12.52
N PHE A 33 -19.16 15.29 -13.39
CA PHE A 33 -20.12 16.38 -13.18
C PHE A 33 -21.17 16.51 -14.28
N GLY A 34 -21.09 15.71 -15.35
CA GLY A 34 -21.96 15.84 -16.52
C GLY A 34 -21.60 17.03 -17.43
N ILE A 35 -20.53 17.76 -17.15
CA ILE A 35 -20.15 19.00 -17.86
C ILE A 35 -19.51 18.68 -19.20
N LYS A 36 -20.14 19.10 -20.30
CA LYS A 36 -19.60 18.97 -21.66
C LYS A 36 -19.05 20.31 -22.14
N LEU A 37 -17.73 20.39 -22.29
CA LEU A 37 -17.02 21.57 -22.80
C LEU A 37 -15.96 21.13 -23.81
N GLU A 38 -15.84 21.85 -24.94
CA GLU A 38 -14.70 21.63 -25.85
C GLU A 38 -13.38 21.93 -25.13
N PRO A 39 -12.40 21.01 -25.12
CA PRO A 39 -11.13 21.18 -24.42
C PRO A 39 -10.34 22.40 -24.93
N SER A 40 -9.90 23.27 -24.01
CA SER A 40 -8.91 24.32 -24.32
C SER A 40 -8.21 24.81 -23.06
N GLU A 41 -6.95 25.25 -23.19
CA GLU A 41 -6.20 25.81 -22.05
C GLU A 41 -6.88 27.03 -21.44
N GLN A 42 -7.49 27.88 -22.28
CA GLN A 42 -8.20 29.07 -21.82
C GLN A 42 -9.39 28.69 -20.93
N LYS A 43 -10.15 27.65 -21.31
CA LYS A 43 -11.25 27.16 -20.49
C LYS A 43 -10.76 26.48 -19.23
N LEU A 44 -9.67 25.70 -19.30
CA LEU A 44 -9.06 25.10 -18.10
C LEU A 44 -8.70 26.18 -17.07
N LYS A 45 -8.04 27.27 -17.50
CA LYS A 45 -7.74 28.41 -16.63
C LYS A 45 -8.99 29.08 -16.07
N ALA A 46 -10.04 29.23 -16.89
CA ALA A 46 -11.31 29.78 -16.43
C ALA A 46 -12.02 28.88 -15.40
N LEU A 47 -11.96 27.55 -15.57
CA LEU A 47 -12.46 26.58 -14.59
C LEU A 47 -11.68 26.66 -13.28
N GLN A 48 -10.35 26.70 -13.35
CA GLN A 48 -9.48 26.86 -12.18
C GLN A 48 -9.75 28.16 -11.41
N ALA A 49 -10.09 29.23 -12.13
CA ALA A 49 -10.41 30.53 -11.55
C ALA A 49 -11.90 30.72 -11.20
N GLN A 50 -12.74 29.68 -11.34
CA GLN A 50 -14.20 29.73 -11.09
C GLN A 50 -14.95 30.79 -11.94
N GLN A 51 -14.48 31.05 -13.16
CA GLN A 51 -15.00 32.10 -14.04
C GLN A 51 -16.06 31.61 -15.03
N LEU A 52 -16.29 30.30 -15.13
CA LEU A 52 -17.36 29.73 -15.94
C LEU A 52 -18.60 29.46 -15.07
N PRO A 53 -19.80 29.84 -15.52
CA PRO A 53 -21.03 29.51 -14.81
C PRO A 53 -21.31 28.00 -14.97
N LEU A 54 -21.26 27.27 -13.86
CA LEU A 54 -21.47 25.82 -13.77
C LEU A 54 -22.65 25.45 -12.84
N GLY A 55 -23.46 26.43 -12.45
CA GLY A 55 -24.70 26.19 -11.71
C GLY A 55 -24.48 25.79 -10.26
N GLY A 56 -23.45 26.34 -9.60
CA GLY A 56 -23.09 26.02 -8.21
C GLY A 56 -21.98 24.99 -8.05
N LEU A 57 -21.52 24.39 -9.16
CA LEU A 57 -20.43 23.40 -9.18
C LEU A 57 -19.03 24.04 -9.32
N GLU A 58 -18.92 25.36 -9.36
CA GLU A 58 -17.69 26.07 -9.71
C GLU A 58 -16.52 25.71 -8.77
N ALA A 59 -16.78 25.67 -7.46
CA ALA A 59 -15.78 25.32 -6.46
C ALA A 59 -15.35 23.84 -6.55
N ASP A 60 -16.31 22.92 -6.70
CA ASP A 60 -16.04 21.48 -6.81
C ASP A 60 -15.23 21.17 -8.07
N VAL A 61 -15.58 21.80 -9.19
CA VAL A 61 -14.86 21.64 -10.46
C VAL A 61 -13.46 22.24 -10.37
N ALA A 62 -13.30 23.45 -9.83
CA ALA A 62 -12.00 24.07 -9.63
C ALA A 62 -11.08 23.21 -8.74
N ALA A 63 -11.62 22.56 -7.72
CA ALA A 63 -10.87 21.64 -6.86
C ALA A 63 -10.39 20.41 -7.64
N VAL A 64 -11.17 19.87 -8.58
CA VAL A 64 -10.83 18.68 -9.38
C VAL A 64 -9.78 18.96 -10.46
N VAL A 65 -9.70 20.19 -10.97
CA VAL A 65 -8.72 20.62 -11.99
C VAL A 65 -7.67 21.59 -11.45
N ALA A 66 -7.49 21.65 -10.13
CA ALA A 66 -6.52 22.53 -9.50
C ALA A 66 -5.12 22.26 -10.09
N PRO A 67 -4.30 23.29 -10.36
CA PRO A 67 -3.00 23.12 -11.02
C PRO A 67 -2.09 22.05 -10.36
N PRO A 68 -1.97 21.97 -9.02
CA PRO A 68 -1.17 20.92 -8.38
C PRO A 68 -1.67 19.49 -8.67
N LEU A 69 -2.97 19.30 -8.90
CA LEU A 69 -3.54 17.98 -9.21
C LEU A 69 -3.29 17.55 -10.67
N LEU A 70 -2.98 18.49 -11.55
CA LEU A 70 -2.67 18.24 -12.97
C LEU A 70 -1.16 18.28 -13.25
N ALA A 71 -0.34 18.62 -12.24
CA ALA A 71 1.11 18.69 -12.33
C ALA A 71 1.74 17.29 -12.18
N TYR A 72 1.42 16.40 -13.12
CA TYR A 72 1.89 15.02 -13.10
C TYR A 72 3.39 14.89 -13.37
N ASN A 73 4.05 13.97 -12.69
CA ASN A 73 5.34 13.43 -13.08
C ASN A 73 5.13 12.46 -14.26
N ARG A 74 5.40 12.94 -15.48
CA ARG A 74 5.10 12.25 -16.75
C ARG A 74 6.18 11.28 -17.21
N ASN A 75 7.34 11.26 -16.55
CA ASN A 75 8.44 10.36 -16.85
C ASN A 75 9.34 10.17 -15.62
N TRP A 76 10.19 9.15 -15.67
CA TRP A 76 11.10 8.80 -14.59
C TRP A 76 12.10 9.90 -14.22
N ASN A 77 12.49 10.79 -15.14
CA ASN A 77 13.37 11.91 -14.79
C ASN A 77 12.65 12.91 -13.88
N GLN A 78 11.36 13.16 -14.10
CA GLN A 78 10.57 14.03 -13.23
C GLN A 78 10.36 13.41 -11.85
N VAL A 79 10.03 12.12 -11.79
CA VAL A 79 9.95 11.37 -10.51
C VAL A 79 11.31 11.42 -9.79
N ARG A 80 12.42 11.13 -10.48
CA ARG A 80 13.76 11.20 -9.91
C ARG A 80 14.10 12.60 -9.38
N ASN A 81 13.85 13.66 -10.15
CA ASN A 81 14.12 15.03 -9.70
C ASN A 81 13.33 15.41 -8.43
N MET A 82 12.09 14.94 -8.30
CA MET A 82 11.32 15.11 -7.07
C MET A 82 11.96 14.35 -5.91
N LEU A 83 12.36 13.09 -6.14
CA LEU A 83 12.96 12.23 -5.12
C LEU A 83 14.35 12.67 -4.69
N GLU A 84 15.16 13.25 -5.58
CA GLU A 84 16.47 13.82 -5.23
C GLU A 84 16.36 14.86 -4.11
N GLU A 85 15.32 15.70 -4.13
CA GLU A 85 15.04 16.61 -3.03
C GLU A 85 14.34 15.92 -1.87
N ALA A 86 13.25 15.18 -2.12
CA ALA A 86 12.43 14.58 -1.06
C ALA A 86 13.22 13.60 -0.16
N LEU A 87 14.13 12.83 -0.76
CA LEU A 87 15.00 11.89 -0.04
C LEU A 87 16.22 12.58 0.59
N SER A 88 16.53 13.83 0.21
CA SER A 88 17.71 14.53 0.72
C SER A 88 17.64 14.79 2.23
N PRO A 89 18.79 14.84 2.92
CA PRO A 89 18.83 15.28 4.31
C PRO A 89 18.25 16.69 4.49
N GLY A 90 18.51 17.59 3.54
CA GLY A 90 18.03 18.98 3.59
C GLY A 90 16.51 19.10 3.64
N PHE A 91 15.79 18.23 2.92
CA PHE A 91 14.33 18.17 2.98
C PHE A 91 13.84 17.38 4.19
N ARG A 92 14.37 16.17 4.43
CA ARG A 92 13.88 15.28 5.49
C ARG A 92 13.97 15.89 6.89
N TYR A 93 15.06 16.61 7.18
CA TYR A 93 15.34 17.21 8.49
C TYR A 93 14.76 18.61 8.68
N GLN A 94 13.91 19.11 7.76
CA GLN A 94 13.13 20.34 8.00
C GLN A 94 12.19 20.20 9.20
N MET A 95 11.77 18.97 9.49
CA MET A 95 11.14 18.59 10.75
C MET A 95 11.87 17.37 11.30
N VAL A 96 12.21 17.41 12.59
CA VAL A 96 12.89 16.31 13.29
C VAL A 96 11.96 15.76 14.35
N ASP A 97 11.87 14.44 14.43
CA ASP A 97 11.07 13.76 15.44
C ASP A 97 11.74 13.73 16.82
N ASP A 98 11.06 13.17 17.82
CA ASP A 98 11.56 13.14 19.21
C ASP A 98 12.70 12.13 19.44
N VAL A 99 13.13 11.40 18.41
CA VAL A 99 14.29 10.49 18.46
C VAL A 99 15.42 10.91 17.52
N GLY A 100 15.35 12.12 16.97
CA GLY A 100 16.41 12.73 16.17
C GLY A 100 16.44 12.30 14.70
N LYS A 101 15.34 11.72 14.17
CA LYS A 101 15.23 11.31 12.77
C LYS A 101 14.48 12.35 11.94
N GLY A 102 14.86 12.45 10.67
CA GLY A 102 14.08 13.15 9.66
C GLY A 102 12.89 12.32 9.18
N TRP A 103 12.12 12.90 8.27
CA TRP A 103 10.96 12.25 7.64
C TRP A 103 11.29 10.86 7.05
N VAL A 104 10.37 9.90 7.15
CA VAL A 104 10.50 8.52 6.67
C VAL A 104 9.34 8.19 5.72
N TYR A 105 9.62 7.46 4.65
CA TYR A 105 8.64 7.09 3.63
C TYR A 105 8.40 5.58 3.58
N SER A 106 7.15 5.19 3.28
CA SER A 106 6.75 3.81 3.00
C SER A 106 6.24 3.73 1.57
N TRP A 107 7.02 3.14 0.67
CA TRP A 107 6.75 3.09 -0.76
C TRP A 107 5.95 1.84 -1.10
N HIS A 108 4.64 1.98 -1.35
CA HIS A 108 3.77 0.87 -1.71
C HIS A 108 3.74 0.71 -3.23
N CYS A 109 4.55 -0.21 -3.76
CA CYS A 109 4.77 -0.34 -5.20
C CYS A 109 3.74 -1.24 -5.89
N VAL A 110 3.15 -0.73 -6.96
CA VAL A 110 2.27 -1.49 -7.86
C VAL A 110 3.07 -2.10 -9.02
N ASP A 111 2.57 -3.23 -9.54
CA ASP A 111 2.97 -3.76 -10.84
C ASP A 111 1.87 -3.49 -11.86
N HIS A 112 2.18 -2.68 -12.87
CA HIS A 112 1.22 -2.38 -13.94
C HIS A 112 1.21 -3.49 -14.99
N LEU A 113 0.36 -4.51 -14.79
CA LEU A 113 0.30 -5.70 -15.63
C LEU A 113 -1.11 -6.01 -16.13
N GLY A 114 -1.21 -6.71 -17.26
CA GLY A 114 -2.48 -7.22 -17.79
C GLY A 114 -3.42 -6.17 -18.42
N TYR A 115 -2.91 -4.97 -18.70
CA TYR A 115 -3.62 -3.93 -19.44
C TYR A 115 -3.60 -4.19 -20.96
N THR A 116 -4.71 -3.88 -21.62
CA THR A 116 -4.84 -3.98 -23.09
C THR A 116 -4.54 -2.69 -23.82
N ASP A 117 -4.48 -1.57 -23.09
CA ASP A 117 -4.20 -0.22 -23.59
C ASP A 117 -3.50 0.60 -22.49
N ASN A 118 -2.89 1.72 -22.84
CA ASN A 118 -2.13 2.59 -21.92
C ASN A 118 -2.39 4.10 -22.15
N PRO A 119 -3.62 4.58 -21.98
CA PRO A 119 -3.99 5.97 -22.29
C PRO A 119 -3.35 7.00 -21.35
N ARG A 120 -2.69 6.56 -20.27
CA ARG A 120 -1.99 7.42 -19.30
C ARG A 120 -0.47 7.27 -19.35
N ASN A 121 0.07 6.56 -20.35
CA ASN A 121 1.51 6.35 -20.50
C ASN A 121 2.19 5.82 -19.23
N LYS A 122 1.50 4.95 -18.47
CA LYS A 122 2.07 4.27 -17.29
C LYS A 122 3.24 3.37 -17.73
N ASP A 123 4.25 3.19 -16.87
CA ASP A 123 5.32 2.23 -17.16
C ASP A 123 4.81 0.80 -16.90
N LEU A 124 4.43 0.12 -17.98
CA LEU A 124 3.85 -1.23 -17.92
C LEU A 124 4.93 -2.29 -17.78
N GLY A 125 4.65 -3.28 -16.95
CA GLY A 125 5.52 -4.44 -16.75
C GLY A 125 5.75 -4.74 -15.28
N TYR A 126 6.19 -5.97 -15.05
CA TYR A 126 6.57 -6.42 -13.73
C TYR A 126 7.84 -5.75 -13.26
N GLY A 127 7.87 -5.38 -11.99
CA GLY A 127 9.05 -4.90 -11.28
C GLY A 127 9.47 -3.49 -11.64
N LYS A 128 8.85 -2.84 -12.64
CA LYS A 128 9.25 -1.50 -13.09
C LYS A 128 9.29 -0.49 -11.96
N ILE A 129 8.20 -0.41 -11.19
CA ILE A 129 8.09 0.50 -10.05
C ILE A 129 8.94 0.01 -8.88
N PHE A 130 8.78 -1.26 -8.51
CA PHE A 130 9.47 -1.86 -7.37
C PHE A 130 11.00 -1.76 -7.49
N HIS A 131 11.58 -2.05 -8.65
CA HIS A 131 13.03 -1.98 -8.89
C HIS A 131 13.52 -0.54 -8.90
N PHE A 132 12.80 0.40 -9.53
CA PHE A 132 13.18 1.82 -9.50
C PHE A 132 13.30 2.34 -8.07
N TYR A 133 12.32 2.04 -7.21
CA TYR A 133 12.35 2.48 -5.82
C TYR A 133 13.39 1.74 -4.99
N ARG A 134 13.61 0.44 -5.22
CA ARG A 134 14.72 -0.29 -4.60
C ARG A 134 16.07 0.37 -4.90
N ASP A 135 16.31 0.67 -6.17
CA ASP A 135 17.57 1.22 -6.64
C ASP A 135 17.81 2.64 -6.10
N ILE A 136 16.80 3.53 -6.12
CA ILE A 136 16.98 4.91 -5.64
C ILE A 136 17.14 5.00 -4.12
N LEU A 137 16.49 4.10 -3.36
CA LEU A 137 16.66 4.05 -1.90
C LEU A 137 18.06 3.56 -1.52
N GLU A 138 18.62 2.61 -2.27
CA GLU A 138 20.01 2.19 -2.14
C GLU A 138 20.97 3.33 -2.50
N GLU A 139 20.76 3.97 -3.66
CA GLU A 139 21.57 5.09 -4.18
C GLU A 139 21.64 6.26 -3.19
N THR A 140 20.51 6.59 -2.54
CA THR A 140 20.40 7.71 -1.60
C THR A 140 20.72 7.33 -0.15
N GLY A 141 21.01 6.07 0.14
CA GLY A 141 21.24 5.58 1.51
C GLY A 141 20.01 5.72 2.41
N SER A 142 18.80 5.65 1.84
CA SER A 142 17.52 5.83 2.54
C SER A 142 17.09 4.58 3.32
N SER A 143 17.97 4.05 4.18
CA SER A 143 17.79 2.76 4.86
C SER A 143 16.69 2.72 5.94
N SER A 144 16.06 3.87 6.24
CA SER A 144 14.92 3.95 7.16
C SER A 144 13.59 3.82 6.44
N ASP A 145 13.57 3.99 5.11
CA ASP A 145 12.37 3.83 4.30
C ASP A 145 12.08 2.36 4.03
N GLU A 146 10.84 2.07 3.67
CA GLU A 146 10.37 0.71 3.41
C GLU A 146 9.78 0.60 2.01
N ILE A 147 9.95 -0.57 1.39
CA ILE A 147 9.22 -0.96 0.18
C ILE A 147 8.15 -1.97 0.58
N ASN A 148 6.91 -1.65 0.24
CA ASN A 148 5.71 -2.35 0.63
C ASN A 148 4.85 -2.70 -0.60
N TRP A 149 3.81 -3.51 -0.40
CA TRP A 149 2.99 -4.01 -1.49
C TRP A 149 1.80 -3.09 -1.77
N HIS A 150 1.56 -2.83 -3.06
CA HIS A 150 0.34 -2.23 -3.57
C HIS A 150 -0.18 -3.08 -4.72
N PHE A 151 -1.47 -3.41 -4.71
CA PHE A 151 -2.05 -4.20 -5.79
C PHE A 151 -3.34 -3.57 -6.30
N HIS A 152 -3.40 -3.41 -7.62
CA HIS A 152 -4.57 -2.97 -8.36
C HIS A 152 -5.18 -4.18 -9.07
N PRO A 153 -6.36 -4.66 -8.66
CA PRO A 153 -7.08 -5.61 -9.48
C PRO A 153 -7.51 -4.94 -10.80
N LEU A 154 -7.74 -5.74 -11.82
CA LEU A 154 -8.18 -5.28 -13.14
C LEU A 154 -9.69 -5.35 -13.25
N SER A 155 -10.27 -4.38 -13.97
CA SER A 155 -11.70 -4.35 -14.25
C SER A 155 -12.14 -5.52 -15.14
N LEU A 156 -13.41 -5.91 -15.06
CA LEU A 156 -13.99 -6.95 -15.91
C LEU A 156 -13.84 -6.64 -17.40
N THR A 157 -13.90 -5.35 -17.76
CA THR A 157 -13.74 -4.87 -19.14
C THR A 157 -12.28 -4.72 -19.56
N ARG A 158 -11.33 -4.92 -18.64
CA ARG A 158 -9.89 -4.67 -18.81
C ARG A 158 -9.56 -3.25 -19.27
N GLN A 159 -10.49 -2.31 -19.06
CA GLN A 159 -10.26 -0.90 -19.36
C GLN A 159 -9.22 -0.35 -18.35
N PRO A 160 -8.09 0.21 -18.82
CA PRO A 160 -6.97 0.60 -17.95
C PRO A 160 -7.26 1.77 -17.01
N LEU A 161 -8.31 2.55 -17.29
CA LEU A 161 -8.76 3.66 -16.47
C LEU A 161 -9.83 3.28 -15.44
N ALA A 162 -10.40 2.07 -15.55
CA ALA A 162 -11.50 1.67 -14.70
C ALA A 162 -10.96 1.12 -13.37
N ALA A 163 -11.46 1.66 -12.26
CA ALA A 163 -11.23 1.09 -10.95
C ALA A 163 -11.88 -0.29 -10.82
N ALA A 164 -11.21 -1.17 -10.07
CA ALA A 164 -11.71 -2.50 -9.76
C ALA A 164 -11.42 -2.87 -8.31
N THR A 165 -12.17 -3.84 -7.78
CA THR A 165 -12.10 -4.19 -6.35
C THR A 165 -12.11 -5.70 -6.09
N CYS A 166 -12.06 -6.52 -7.14
CA CYS A 166 -12.15 -7.97 -7.03
C CYS A 166 -10.81 -8.64 -7.35
N TYR A 167 -10.19 -9.20 -6.32
CA TYR A 167 -8.96 -9.99 -6.44
C TYR A 167 -9.23 -11.30 -7.18
N ALA A 168 -10.37 -11.95 -6.95
CA ALA A 168 -10.69 -13.23 -7.59
C ALA A 168 -10.65 -13.15 -9.13
N ASN A 169 -11.14 -12.06 -9.72
CA ASN A 169 -11.11 -11.83 -11.18
C ASN A 169 -9.70 -11.63 -11.75
N THR A 170 -8.70 -11.42 -10.89
CA THR A 170 -7.30 -11.18 -11.25
C THR A 170 -6.32 -12.06 -10.48
N MET A 171 -6.81 -13.16 -9.89
CA MET A 171 -6.01 -14.00 -9.02
C MET A 171 -4.77 -14.55 -9.73
N GLN A 172 -4.90 -14.93 -11.01
CA GLN A 172 -3.78 -15.39 -11.82
C GLN A 172 -2.64 -14.37 -11.88
N LEU A 173 -2.97 -13.09 -12.10
CA LEU A 173 -1.98 -12.02 -12.16
C LEU A 173 -1.37 -11.74 -10.78
N LEU A 174 -2.21 -11.74 -9.75
CA LEU A 174 -1.77 -11.55 -8.37
C LEU A 174 -0.74 -12.62 -7.97
N VAL A 175 -1.06 -13.90 -8.19
CA VAL A 175 -0.16 -14.99 -7.83
C VAL A 175 1.11 -15.00 -8.67
N GLU A 176 1.03 -14.62 -9.96
CA GLU A 176 2.21 -14.42 -10.80
C GLU A 176 3.14 -13.36 -10.21
N ILE A 177 2.61 -12.19 -9.83
CA ILE A 177 3.40 -11.11 -9.22
C ILE A 177 4.11 -11.61 -7.96
N LEU A 178 3.38 -12.27 -7.05
CA LEU A 178 3.97 -12.77 -5.80
C LEU A 178 4.98 -13.90 -6.04
N ALA A 179 4.69 -14.82 -6.97
CA ALA A 179 5.62 -15.88 -7.33
C ALA A 179 6.94 -15.31 -7.87
N ARG A 180 6.86 -14.30 -8.73
CA ARG A 180 8.04 -13.57 -9.21
C ARG A 180 8.76 -12.84 -8.09
N ARG A 181 8.04 -12.22 -7.14
CA ARG A 181 8.67 -11.54 -5.99
C ARG A 181 9.51 -12.52 -5.15
N VAL A 182 9.00 -13.75 -4.97
CA VAL A 182 9.72 -14.82 -4.29
C VAL A 182 10.93 -15.29 -5.09
N LEU A 183 10.74 -15.65 -6.37
CA LEU A 183 11.77 -16.34 -7.17
C LEU A 183 12.82 -15.40 -7.76
N ASP A 184 12.40 -14.23 -8.24
CA ASP A 184 13.24 -13.27 -8.96
C ASP A 184 13.82 -12.23 -8.00
N ASP A 185 13.02 -11.72 -7.06
CA ASP A 185 13.41 -10.60 -6.18
C ASP A 185 13.82 -11.02 -4.76
N ARG A 186 13.66 -12.29 -4.39
CA ARG A 186 13.92 -12.82 -3.04
C ARG A 186 13.22 -11.99 -1.94
N TRP A 187 12.01 -11.52 -2.25
CA TRP A 187 11.23 -10.63 -1.41
C TRP A 187 9.81 -11.18 -1.21
N PHE A 188 9.21 -10.91 -0.05
CA PHE A 188 7.81 -11.26 0.21
C PHE A 188 7.13 -10.15 1.01
N PRO A 189 5.87 -9.79 0.69
CA PRO A 189 5.19 -8.65 1.30
C PRO A 189 4.79 -8.88 2.75
N THR A 190 5.14 -7.92 3.62
CA THR A 190 4.69 -7.84 5.02
C THR A 190 3.57 -6.83 5.22
N THR A 191 3.58 -5.76 4.43
CA THR A 191 2.64 -4.66 4.56
C THR A 191 1.96 -4.38 3.22
N SER A 192 0.65 -4.22 3.26
CA SER A 192 -0.20 -3.92 2.11
C SER A 192 -0.87 -2.57 2.24
N ARG A 193 -1.13 -1.97 1.09
CA ARG A 193 -2.12 -0.92 0.92
C ARG A 193 -2.95 -1.23 -0.32
N PRO A 194 -4.29 -1.26 -0.26
CA PRO A 194 -5.09 -1.70 -1.40
C PRO A 194 -5.25 -0.61 -2.45
N GLY A 195 -5.24 -1.02 -3.73
CA GLY A 195 -5.65 -0.16 -4.82
C GLY A 195 -7.08 0.36 -4.61
N PHE A 196 -7.31 1.63 -4.97
CA PHE A 196 -8.60 2.32 -4.83
C PHE A 196 -9.14 2.35 -3.39
N HIS A 197 -8.30 2.06 -2.39
CA HIS A 197 -8.67 1.98 -0.97
C HIS A 197 -9.80 0.98 -0.67
N ALA A 198 -9.95 -0.03 -1.52
CA ALA A 198 -11.07 -0.95 -1.47
C ALA A 198 -10.67 -2.32 -0.94
N GLU A 199 -11.42 -2.78 0.05
CA GLU A 199 -11.40 -4.17 0.50
C GLU A 199 -12.77 -4.82 0.26
N ARG A 200 -12.73 -6.10 -0.10
CA ARG A 200 -13.87 -6.99 -0.40
C ARG A 200 -13.59 -8.37 0.18
N PRO A 201 -14.60 -9.24 0.37
CA PRO A 201 -14.42 -10.54 1.02
C PRO A 201 -13.29 -11.40 0.42
N ASP A 202 -13.08 -11.33 -0.90
CA ASP A 202 -12.01 -12.07 -1.58
C ASP A 202 -10.61 -11.50 -1.26
N SER A 203 -10.41 -10.19 -1.34
CA SER A 203 -9.16 -9.55 -0.90
C SER A 203 -8.91 -9.73 0.60
N HIS A 204 -9.97 -9.68 1.42
CA HIS A 204 -9.93 -9.88 2.86
C HIS A 204 -9.38 -11.27 3.20
N ALA A 205 -9.98 -12.31 2.60
CA ALA A 205 -9.57 -13.70 2.78
C ALA A 205 -8.17 -13.98 2.20
N PHE A 206 -7.77 -13.27 1.13
CA PHE A 206 -6.42 -13.36 0.59
C PHE A 206 -5.38 -12.79 1.57
N LEU A 207 -5.59 -11.56 2.05
CA LEU A 207 -4.65 -10.88 2.95
C LEU A 207 -4.48 -11.64 4.27
N GLU A 208 -5.56 -12.19 4.82
CA GLU A 208 -5.51 -13.00 6.06
C GLU A 208 -4.63 -14.25 5.95
N GLN A 209 -4.35 -14.73 4.75
CA GLN A 209 -3.44 -15.87 4.57
C GLN A 209 -1.96 -15.48 4.56
N TRP A 210 -1.63 -14.23 4.18
CA TRP A 210 -0.26 -13.91 3.74
C TRP A 210 0.33 -12.63 4.32
N ILE A 211 -0.50 -11.60 4.57
CA ILE A 211 -0.04 -10.24 4.86
C ILE A 211 -0.45 -9.80 6.26
N PRO A 212 0.50 -9.60 7.20
CA PRO A 212 0.17 -9.25 8.59
C PRO A 212 -0.36 -7.83 8.78
N PHE A 213 0.06 -6.85 7.98
CA PHE A 213 -0.29 -5.44 8.18
C PHE A 213 -0.95 -4.85 6.94
N ASP A 214 -2.07 -4.16 7.15
CA ASP A 214 -2.83 -3.53 6.09
C ASP A 214 -3.22 -2.09 6.45
N TYR A 215 -2.83 -1.13 5.61
CA TYR A 215 -3.11 0.29 5.79
C TYR A 215 -4.27 0.74 4.91
N ALA A 216 -5.39 0.01 4.97
CA ALA A 216 -6.54 0.21 4.11
C ALA A 216 -7.65 1.09 4.69
N ASN A 217 -7.75 1.17 6.03
CA ASN A 217 -8.94 1.73 6.66
C ASN A 217 -9.06 3.24 6.44
N GLN A 218 -10.03 3.67 5.64
CA GLN A 218 -10.29 5.09 5.40
C GLN A 218 -11.50 5.64 6.16
N ALA A 219 -11.87 5.06 7.29
CA ALA A 219 -12.97 5.57 8.10
C ALA A 219 -12.71 7.04 8.46
N CYS A 220 -13.68 7.92 8.20
CA CYS A 220 -13.55 9.35 8.49
C CYS A 220 -14.91 9.95 8.83
N GLU A 221 -14.88 11.05 9.59
CA GLU A 221 -16.08 11.83 9.89
C GLU A 221 -16.54 12.60 8.63
N ASN A 222 -17.83 12.45 8.29
CA ASN A 222 -18.50 12.95 7.08
C ASN A 222 -18.08 12.26 5.76
N THR A 223 -18.93 11.37 5.28
CA THR A 223 -18.84 10.69 3.97
C THR A 223 -19.76 11.29 2.90
N ASN A 224 -20.51 12.35 3.22
CA ASN A 224 -21.42 12.99 2.27
C ASN A 224 -20.62 13.74 1.22
N THR A 225 -20.41 13.09 0.07
CA THR A 225 -19.91 13.76 -1.13
C THR A 225 -21.07 13.91 -2.11
N SER A 226 -21.10 15.01 -2.85
CA SER A 226 -22.00 15.23 -3.99
C SER A 226 -21.65 14.34 -5.20
N GLN A 227 -20.61 13.51 -5.11
CA GLN A 227 -20.01 12.81 -6.23
C GLN A 227 -20.61 11.42 -6.39
N SER A 228 -21.23 11.18 -7.54
CA SER A 228 -21.98 9.96 -7.85
C SER A 228 -21.12 8.70 -7.89
N ASP A 229 -19.81 8.84 -8.17
CA ASP A 229 -18.87 7.75 -8.38
C ASP A 229 -18.49 7.01 -7.09
N THR A 230 -18.60 7.66 -5.93
CA THR A 230 -18.17 7.12 -4.63
C THR A 230 -19.34 6.75 -3.71
N GLN A 231 -20.57 6.94 -4.18
CA GLN A 231 -21.78 6.66 -3.39
C GLN A 231 -21.88 5.17 -3.03
N LEU A 232 -22.45 4.91 -1.86
CA LEU A 232 -22.73 3.56 -1.34
C LEU A 232 -21.50 2.64 -1.30
N GLY A 233 -20.29 3.21 -1.13
CA GLY A 233 -19.08 2.41 -0.91
C GLY A 233 -18.47 1.76 -2.16
N ARG A 234 -18.81 2.27 -3.37
CA ARG A 234 -18.33 1.73 -4.66
C ARG A 234 -16.81 1.51 -4.72
N PHE A 235 -16.02 2.42 -4.17
CA PHE A 235 -14.54 2.35 -4.12
C PHE A 235 -14.04 2.18 -2.68
N GLY A 236 -14.53 1.14 -2.00
CA GLY A 236 -14.22 0.86 -0.60
C GLY A 236 -15.23 1.49 0.35
N ASP A 237 -15.83 0.67 1.22
CA ASP A 237 -16.71 1.13 2.30
C ASP A 237 -15.96 0.94 3.62
N TRP A 238 -15.80 2.03 4.37
CA TRP A 238 -15.17 2.02 5.70
C TRP A 238 -16.09 2.69 6.74
N SER A 239 -17.38 2.86 6.41
CA SER A 239 -18.33 3.58 7.25
C SER A 239 -18.58 2.93 8.61
N ARG A 240 -18.35 1.61 8.72
CA ARG A 240 -18.47 0.85 9.97
C ARG A 240 -17.14 0.56 10.66
N ALA A 241 -16.03 0.97 10.05
CA ALA A 241 -14.71 0.69 10.59
C ALA A 241 -14.33 1.62 11.75
N PRO A 242 -13.50 1.15 12.70
CA PRO A 242 -12.94 1.99 13.74
C PRO A 242 -12.29 3.25 13.17
N GLN A 243 -12.56 4.39 13.81
CA GLN A 243 -12.01 5.69 13.44
C GLN A 243 -10.88 6.15 14.37
N ASP A 244 -10.47 5.29 15.30
CA ASP A 244 -9.29 5.52 16.12
C ASP A 244 -8.00 5.20 15.35
N TRP A 245 -6.87 5.49 15.97
CA TRP A 245 -5.53 5.33 15.39
C TRP A 245 -4.75 4.18 16.06
N LEU A 246 -5.46 3.17 16.57
CA LEU A 246 -4.88 2.01 17.25
C LEU A 246 -4.81 0.77 16.33
N GLY A 247 -5.59 0.77 15.26
CA GLY A 247 -5.76 -0.41 14.41
C GLY A 247 -6.55 -1.51 15.11
N TYR A 248 -6.92 -2.53 14.34
CA TYR A 248 -7.73 -3.63 14.84
C TYR A 248 -7.49 -4.91 14.05
N GLN A 249 -7.71 -6.05 14.71
CA GLN A 249 -7.86 -7.33 14.02
C GLN A 249 -9.30 -7.43 13.50
N PRO A 250 -9.53 -7.71 12.21
CA PRO A 250 -10.88 -7.71 11.64
C PRO A 250 -11.66 -8.99 11.96
N ASN A 251 -12.97 -8.94 11.74
CA ASN A 251 -13.84 -10.12 11.70
C ASN A 251 -13.74 -10.81 10.34
N HIS A 252 -13.74 -12.14 10.34
CA HIS A 252 -13.63 -12.95 9.12
C HIS A 252 -14.72 -12.70 8.08
N ASP A 253 -15.93 -12.28 8.50
CA ASP A 253 -17.07 -12.00 7.63
C ASP A 253 -17.21 -10.50 7.27
N ASP A 254 -16.66 -9.61 8.11
CA ASP A 254 -16.74 -8.16 7.92
C ASP A 254 -15.42 -7.49 8.31
N TYR A 255 -14.62 -7.16 7.29
CA TYR A 255 -13.34 -6.48 7.46
C TYR A 255 -13.46 -5.13 8.18
N GLN A 256 -14.64 -4.51 8.22
CA GLN A 256 -14.84 -3.24 8.91
C GLN A 256 -15.03 -3.44 10.42
N GLN A 257 -15.32 -4.64 10.92
CA GLN A 257 -15.59 -4.84 12.36
C GLN A 257 -14.39 -5.49 13.04
N PRO A 258 -14.08 -5.13 14.29
CA PRO A 258 -13.15 -5.89 15.12
C PRO A 258 -13.56 -7.36 15.27
N GLY A 259 -12.58 -8.26 15.28
CA GLY A 259 -12.76 -9.70 15.32
C GLY A 259 -11.49 -10.45 15.72
N GLN A 260 -11.26 -11.62 15.13
CA GLN A 260 -10.21 -12.57 15.54
C GLN A 260 -9.33 -13.05 14.37
N CYS A 261 -9.37 -12.36 13.23
CA CYS A 261 -8.39 -12.58 12.17
C CYS A 261 -6.97 -12.28 12.67
N ARG A 262 -5.96 -12.89 12.06
CA ARG A 262 -4.56 -12.68 12.45
C ARG A 262 -4.08 -11.29 12.05
N ARG A 263 -4.50 -10.82 10.88
CA ARG A 263 -4.07 -9.54 10.29
C ARG A 263 -4.48 -8.34 11.14
N TRP A 264 -3.71 -7.26 11.05
CA TRP A 264 -4.07 -5.95 11.58
C TRP A 264 -4.38 -4.96 10.47
N ILE A 265 -5.51 -4.25 10.61
CA ILE A 265 -5.91 -3.15 9.74
C ILE A 265 -5.68 -1.83 10.48
N PHE A 266 -4.92 -0.93 9.85
CA PHE A 266 -4.64 0.41 10.34
C PHE A 266 -5.36 1.46 9.51
N ARG A 267 -5.82 2.51 10.21
CA ARG A 267 -6.44 3.67 9.59
C ARG A 267 -5.40 4.44 8.78
N CYS A 268 -5.71 4.80 7.54
CA CYS A 268 -4.87 5.61 6.68
C CYS A 268 -5.70 6.55 5.80
N LEU A 269 -5.56 7.86 6.01
CA LEU A 269 -6.30 8.88 5.26
C LEU A 269 -5.48 9.45 4.09
N ASN A 270 -6.11 10.20 3.20
CA ASN A 270 -5.40 10.78 2.07
C ASN A 270 -4.93 12.21 2.35
N VAL A 271 -3.89 12.66 1.64
CA VAL A 271 -3.47 14.06 1.55
C VAL A 271 -3.42 14.46 0.07
N GLY A 272 -3.49 15.76 -0.23
CA GLY A 272 -3.36 16.24 -1.61
C GLY A 272 -4.49 15.80 -2.56
N THR A 273 -5.63 15.35 -2.04
CA THR A 273 -6.77 14.86 -2.84
C THR A 273 -8.11 15.25 -2.22
N ARG A 274 -9.19 14.95 -2.94
CA ARG A 274 -10.58 15.28 -2.58
C ARG A 274 -11.29 14.25 -1.70
N LEU A 275 -10.81 13.01 -1.69
CA LEU A 275 -11.48 11.88 -1.03
C LEU A 275 -10.84 11.55 0.30
N ARG A 276 -11.66 11.58 1.38
CA ARG A 276 -11.29 11.11 2.73
C ARG A 276 -9.96 11.69 3.21
N SER A 277 -9.84 12.99 3.02
CA SER A 277 -8.60 13.72 3.28
C SER A 277 -8.39 13.95 4.78
N LEU A 278 -7.14 13.85 5.21
CA LEU A 278 -6.69 14.10 6.57
C LEU A 278 -7.02 15.53 6.99
N ARG A 279 -7.56 15.71 8.20
CA ARG A 279 -7.88 17.02 8.79
C ARG A 279 -7.08 17.27 10.06
N GLN A 280 -7.04 18.53 10.51
CA GLN A 280 -6.36 18.87 11.76
C GLN A 280 -6.94 18.11 12.96
N SER A 281 -8.26 17.93 13.00
CA SER A 281 -8.95 17.15 14.03
C SER A 281 -8.52 15.68 14.07
N ASP A 282 -8.20 15.10 12.91
CA ASP A 282 -7.73 13.71 12.82
C ASP A 282 -6.34 13.55 13.44
N ILE A 283 -5.44 14.52 13.25
CA ILE A 283 -4.10 14.53 13.87
C ILE A 283 -4.23 14.72 15.38
N VAL A 284 -5.05 15.68 15.83
CA VAL A 284 -5.32 15.89 17.27
C VAL A 284 -5.83 14.59 17.90
N LYS A 285 -6.78 13.89 17.26
CA LYS A 285 -7.27 12.59 17.72
C LYS A 285 -6.15 11.54 17.80
N ALA A 286 -5.21 11.53 16.85
CA ALA A 286 -4.07 10.60 16.90
C ALA A 286 -3.17 10.85 18.12
N PHE A 287 -2.91 12.10 18.46
CA PHE A 287 -2.20 12.46 19.69
C PHE A 287 -2.99 12.07 20.94
N GLU A 288 -4.31 12.29 20.99
CA GLU A 288 -5.18 11.87 22.10
C GLU A 288 -5.16 10.35 22.29
N ASN A 289 -5.23 9.61 21.18
CA ASN A 289 -5.11 8.16 21.17
C ASN A 289 -3.75 7.70 21.71
N ALA A 290 -2.65 8.28 21.24
CA ALA A 290 -1.31 7.95 21.73
C ALA A 290 -1.19 8.25 23.23
N ARG A 291 -1.65 9.41 23.69
CA ARG A 291 -1.63 9.78 25.12
C ARG A 291 -2.42 8.80 25.98
N THR A 292 -3.59 8.40 25.52
CA THR A 292 -4.53 7.58 26.30
C THR A 292 -4.12 6.12 26.34
N HIS A 293 -3.65 5.59 25.21
CA HIS A 293 -3.34 4.17 25.04
C HIS A 293 -1.84 3.87 25.04
N GLY A 294 -1.01 4.91 25.19
CA GLY A 294 0.45 4.84 25.20
C GLY A 294 1.10 4.72 23.82
N SER A 295 0.37 4.25 22.80
CA SER A 295 0.84 4.29 21.42
C SER A 295 -0.30 4.48 20.43
N ALA A 296 -0.05 5.14 19.30
CA ALA A 296 -0.94 5.21 18.14
C ALA A 296 -0.15 5.35 16.83
N ILE A 297 -0.80 5.05 15.71
CA ILE A 297 -0.24 5.21 14.36
C ILE A 297 -1.12 6.19 13.57
N LEU A 298 -0.58 7.38 13.30
CA LEU A 298 -1.15 8.33 12.34
C LEU A 298 -0.60 8.00 10.95
N ALA A 299 -1.39 7.32 10.13
CA ALA A 299 -1.03 7.04 8.75
C ALA A 299 -1.79 7.90 7.75
N PHE A 300 -1.09 8.33 6.71
CA PHE A 300 -1.68 9.06 5.59
C PHE A 300 -0.97 8.73 4.28
N ALA A 301 -1.55 9.13 3.16
CA ALA A 301 -1.04 8.79 1.85
C ALA A 301 -1.29 9.80 0.74
N ASP A 302 -0.37 9.78 -0.21
CA ASP A 302 -0.40 10.47 -1.48
C ASP A 302 0.10 9.52 -2.60
N HIS A 303 0.46 10.06 -3.77
CA HIS A 303 0.94 9.26 -4.90
C HIS A 303 2.17 9.93 -5.54
N ASP A 304 3.11 9.11 -6.01
CA ASP A 304 4.40 9.56 -6.58
C ASP A 304 4.31 10.18 -7.98
N PHE A 305 3.20 9.96 -8.68
CA PHE A 305 2.92 10.65 -9.94
C PHE A 305 2.59 12.14 -9.75
N ARG A 306 2.54 12.65 -8.52
CA ARG A 306 2.48 14.08 -8.18
C ARG A 306 3.62 14.45 -7.22
N ASP A 307 3.82 15.75 -7.03
CA ASP A 307 4.84 16.26 -6.12
C ASP A 307 4.49 16.05 -4.64
N ILE A 308 5.01 14.95 -4.07
CA ILE A 308 4.78 14.56 -2.67
C ILE A 308 5.38 15.54 -1.65
N ARG A 309 6.31 16.42 -2.06
CA ARG A 309 6.94 17.38 -1.13
C ARG A 309 5.92 18.39 -0.61
N LEU A 310 4.93 18.73 -1.43
CA LEU A 310 3.85 19.65 -1.05
C LEU A 310 2.98 19.03 0.05
N ASP A 311 2.63 17.76 -0.10
CA ASP A 311 1.79 17.01 0.85
C ASP A 311 2.54 16.78 2.17
N VAL A 312 3.83 16.45 2.12
CA VAL A 312 4.69 16.39 3.32
C VAL A 312 4.67 17.72 4.09
N ASN A 313 4.80 18.85 3.40
CA ASN A 313 4.80 20.17 4.05
C ASN A 313 3.43 20.54 4.65
N VAL A 314 2.34 20.13 4.02
CA VAL A 314 0.99 20.28 4.60
C VAL A 314 0.91 19.50 5.92
N VAL A 315 1.32 18.23 5.94
CA VAL A 315 1.25 17.40 7.14
C VAL A 315 2.19 17.91 8.24
N ARG A 316 3.41 18.36 7.91
CA ARG A 316 4.34 18.98 8.88
C ARG A 316 3.70 20.13 9.63
N LYS A 317 3.05 21.05 8.90
CA LYS A 317 2.35 22.17 9.51
C LYS A 317 1.25 21.70 10.46
N MET A 318 0.46 20.72 10.05
CA MET A 318 -0.62 20.17 10.87
C MET A 318 -0.08 19.46 12.13
N LEU A 319 1.04 18.75 12.02
CA LEU A 319 1.74 18.12 13.14
C LEU A 319 2.27 19.17 14.12
N ASP A 320 2.94 20.22 13.64
CA ASP A 320 3.46 21.31 14.49
C ASP A 320 2.33 22.01 15.25
N GLU A 321 1.20 22.26 14.59
CA GLU A 321 0.01 22.86 15.21
C GLU A 321 -0.54 21.97 16.33
N ALA A 322 -0.64 20.66 16.11
CA ALA A 322 -1.18 19.72 17.11
C ALA A 322 -0.21 19.50 18.29
N ARG A 323 1.08 19.30 18.00
CA ARG A 323 2.12 18.90 18.97
C ARG A 323 2.20 19.83 20.18
N ASN A 324 1.96 21.13 19.99
CA ASN A 324 1.95 22.12 21.07
C ASN A 324 0.97 21.78 22.20
N SER A 325 -0.08 21.01 21.91
CA SER A 325 -1.10 20.61 22.89
C SER A 325 -0.82 19.26 23.57
N PHE A 326 0.24 18.56 23.16
CA PHE A 326 0.59 17.21 23.62
C PHE A 326 2.10 17.05 23.89
N PRO A 327 2.72 17.90 24.75
CA PRO A 327 4.16 17.82 25.04
C PRO A 327 4.61 16.48 25.65
N GLU A 328 3.70 15.70 26.20
CA GLU A 328 3.92 14.37 26.79
C GLU A 328 3.94 13.22 25.77
N VAL A 329 3.51 13.46 24.53
CA VAL A 329 3.48 12.45 23.46
C VAL A 329 4.69 12.65 22.56
N ARG A 330 5.56 11.63 22.50
CA ARG A 330 6.69 11.62 21.56
C ARG A 330 6.21 11.27 20.16
N MET A 331 6.55 12.11 19.20
CA MET A 331 6.34 11.88 17.78
C MET A 331 7.54 11.15 17.19
N VAL A 332 7.31 10.13 16.37
CA VAL A 332 8.36 9.35 15.69
C VAL A 332 8.00 9.13 14.23
N PHE A 333 8.88 9.53 13.30
CA PHE A 333 8.72 9.21 11.88
C PHE A 333 9.10 7.74 11.64
N SER A 334 8.16 6.97 11.08
CA SER A 334 8.28 5.51 11.00
C SER A 334 7.87 5.00 9.62
N GLY A 335 8.56 3.96 9.16
CA GLY A 335 8.04 3.10 8.10
C GLY A 335 6.78 2.36 8.59
N ALA A 336 5.93 1.94 7.67
CA ALA A 336 4.64 1.31 7.94
C ALA A 336 4.77 -0.03 8.71
N GLU A 337 5.71 -0.90 8.33
CA GLU A 337 6.00 -2.12 9.06
C GLU A 337 6.61 -1.80 10.43
N ALA A 338 7.61 -0.92 10.48
CA ALA A 338 8.27 -0.52 11.72
C ALA A 338 7.28 0.07 12.74
N ALA A 339 6.35 0.91 12.30
CA ALA A 339 5.30 1.48 13.12
C ALA A 339 4.35 0.41 13.67
N ALA A 340 3.82 -0.47 12.80
CA ALA A 340 2.94 -1.56 13.22
C ALA A 340 3.61 -2.45 14.27
N ARG A 341 4.88 -2.80 14.04
CA ARG A 341 5.64 -3.65 14.96
C ARG A 341 5.89 -3.00 16.31
N SER A 342 6.31 -1.74 16.30
CA SER A 342 6.55 -0.97 17.52
C SER A 342 5.24 -0.80 18.33
N HIS A 343 4.18 -0.39 17.65
CA HIS A 343 2.86 -0.17 18.25
C HIS A 343 2.28 -1.45 18.86
N LEU A 344 2.30 -2.56 18.12
CA LEU A 344 1.75 -3.82 18.63
C LEU A 344 2.61 -4.43 19.73
N SER A 345 3.94 -4.26 19.68
CA SER A 345 4.82 -4.67 20.79
C SER A 345 4.48 -3.89 22.07
N TYR A 346 4.12 -2.61 21.94
CA TYR A 346 3.66 -1.78 23.05
C TYR A 346 2.33 -2.29 23.60
N LEU A 347 1.31 -2.48 22.75
CA LEU A 347 -0.03 -2.90 23.17
C LEU A 347 -0.06 -4.28 23.83
N HIS A 348 0.84 -5.17 23.45
CA HIS A 348 0.90 -6.53 23.98
C HIS A 348 1.95 -6.73 25.07
N GLU A 349 2.65 -5.68 25.50
CA GLU A 349 3.74 -5.74 26.49
C GLU A 349 4.85 -6.76 26.14
N GLU A 350 5.05 -7.01 24.84
CA GLU A 350 5.95 -8.05 24.32
C GLU A 350 7.00 -7.41 23.40
N PRO A 351 8.02 -6.74 23.97
CA PRO A 351 9.05 -6.08 23.18
C PRO A 351 9.87 -7.10 22.38
N HIS A 352 10.03 -6.85 21.08
CA HIS A 352 10.97 -7.55 20.18
C HIS A 352 10.59 -8.98 19.72
N ARG A 353 9.31 -9.27 19.45
CA ARG A 353 8.86 -10.54 18.83
C ARG A 353 9.27 -10.77 17.35
N GLN A 354 10.34 -10.13 16.89
CA GLN A 354 10.80 -10.32 15.52
C GLN A 354 11.53 -11.66 15.39
N THR A 355 10.82 -12.65 14.88
CA THR A 355 11.43 -13.89 14.42
C THR A 355 10.98 -14.10 12.98
N LYS A 356 11.63 -13.36 12.05
CA LYS A 356 11.41 -13.52 10.61
C LYS A 356 11.47 -15.02 10.25
N PRO A 357 10.61 -15.52 9.36
CA PRO A 357 10.66 -16.94 9.02
C PRO A 357 11.96 -17.24 8.27
N GLU A 358 12.61 -18.34 8.61
CA GLU A 358 13.77 -18.86 7.89
C GLU A 358 13.44 -20.26 7.39
N PHE A 359 13.44 -20.40 6.05
CA PHE A 359 13.01 -21.61 5.38
C PHE A 359 14.20 -22.43 4.88
N LYS A 360 14.09 -23.75 5.00
CA LYS A 360 14.94 -24.72 4.32
C LYS A 360 14.10 -25.55 3.37
N LEU A 361 14.58 -25.73 2.13
CA LEU A 361 13.94 -26.54 1.09
C LEU A 361 14.74 -27.82 0.86
N GLU A 362 14.04 -28.93 0.69
CA GLU A 362 14.64 -30.23 0.37
C GLU A 362 13.76 -30.96 -0.65
N ILE A 363 14.35 -31.55 -1.69
CA ILE A 363 13.61 -32.40 -2.64
C ILE A 363 14.02 -33.86 -2.42
N VAL A 364 13.04 -34.71 -2.09
CA VAL A 364 13.25 -36.15 -1.88
C VAL A 364 12.21 -36.91 -2.69
N GLU A 365 12.67 -37.80 -3.58
CA GLU A 365 11.82 -38.72 -4.35
C GLU A 365 10.63 -38.02 -5.05
N GLY A 366 10.87 -36.88 -5.71
CA GLY A 366 9.82 -36.13 -6.41
C GLY A 366 8.85 -35.38 -5.49
N ARG A 367 9.23 -35.11 -4.24
CA ARG A 367 8.48 -34.25 -3.32
C ARG A 367 9.36 -33.13 -2.81
N LEU A 368 8.83 -31.91 -2.81
CA LEU A 368 9.41 -30.78 -2.10
C LEU A 368 8.98 -30.83 -0.64
N PHE A 369 9.93 -30.70 0.28
CA PHE A 369 9.71 -30.44 1.70
C PHE A 369 10.14 -29.02 2.03
N VAL A 370 9.30 -28.33 2.80
CA VAL A 370 9.51 -26.96 3.27
C VAL A 370 9.57 -26.97 4.78
N HIS A 371 10.71 -26.59 5.35
CA HIS A 371 10.95 -26.52 6.79
C HIS A 371 11.04 -25.08 7.27
N LEU A 372 10.30 -24.71 8.31
CA LEU A 372 10.50 -23.48 9.05
C LEU A 372 11.48 -23.73 10.21
N GLU A 373 12.76 -23.46 9.96
CA GLU A 373 13.88 -23.70 10.89
C GLU A 373 13.85 -22.71 12.05
N HIS A 374 13.68 -21.43 11.72
CA HIS A 374 13.58 -20.33 12.69
C HIS A 374 12.40 -19.44 12.35
N GLY A 375 11.96 -18.66 13.32
CA GLY A 375 10.85 -17.75 13.11
C GLY A 375 9.47 -18.28 13.48
N SER A 376 8.50 -17.42 13.19
CA SER A 376 7.09 -17.77 13.11
C SER A 376 6.56 -17.36 11.76
N LEU A 377 5.48 -17.99 11.34
CA LEU A 377 4.75 -17.64 10.13
C LEU A 377 3.45 -16.93 10.51
N PHE A 378 3.11 -15.87 9.79
CA PHE A 378 1.82 -15.21 9.91
C PHE A 378 0.70 -16.15 9.45
N GLY A 379 0.83 -16.65 8.22
CA GLY A 379 -0.13 -17.52 7.56
C GLY A 379 -0.11 -18.98 8.01
N PRO A 380 -1.08 -19.79 7.53
CA PRO A 380 -1.16 -21.22 7.83
C PRO A 380 -0.09 -22.09 7.11
N GLN A 381 0.46 -21.58 6.02
CA GLN A 381 1.51 -22.19 5.18
C GLN A 381 2.32 -21.05 4.54
N PRO A 382 3.55 -21.28 4.05
CA PRO A 382 4.28 -20.31 3.24
C PRO A 382 3.81 -20.34 1.78
N PHE A 383 4.00 -19.24 1.05
CA PHE A 383 3.50 -19.07 -0.31
C PHE A 383 4.43 -19.82 -1.25
N LEU A 384 3.94 -20.93 -1.81
CA LEU A 384 4.68 -21.69 -2.82
C LEU A 384 4.71 -20.91 -4.14
N ALA A 385 5.89 -20.73 -4.70
CA ALA A 385 6.13 -20.14 -6.01
C ALA A 385 6.85 -21.15 -6.90
N LEU A 386 6.32 -21.39 -8.08
CA LEU A 386 6.89 -22.29 -9.08
C LEU A 386 7.11 -21.52 -10.38
N GLN A 387 8.21 -21.81 -11.07
CA GLN A 387 8.46 -21.34 -12.43
C GLN A 387 8.77 -22.54 -13.32
N ASP A 388 8.03 -22.70 -14.40
CA ASP A 388 8.31 -23.76 -15.38
C ASP A 388 9.46 -23.38 -16.34
N ARG A 389 9.92 -24.34 -17.15
CA ARG A 389 10.93 -24.11 -18.19
C ARG A 389 10.45 -23.22 -19.34
N GLY A 390 9.14 -22.95 -19.44
CA GLY A 390 8.55 -22.00 -20.38
C GLY A 390 8.58 -20.55 -19.88
N GLY A 391 8.95 -20.32 -18.62
CA GLY A 391 8.97 -19.00 -17.98
C GLY A 391 7.63 -18.58 -17.37
N ASN A 392 6.65 -19.49 -17.28
CA ASN A 392 5.38 -19.24 -16.61
C ASN A 392 5.53 -19.41 -15.10
N TYR A 393 4.79 -18.62 -14.32
CA TYR A 393 4.83 -18.65 -12.86
C TYR A 393 3.50 -19.16 -12.29
N TYR A 394 3.59 -19.91 -11.20
CA TYR A 394 2.45 -20.55 -10.55
C TYR A 394 2.54 -20.45 -9.02
N HIS A 395 1.37 -20.58 -8.40
CA HIS A 395 1.19 -20.80 -6.97
C HIS A 395 0.29 -22.03 -6.77
N ASP A 396 0.57 -22.80 -5.72
CA ASP A 396 -0.29 -23.89 -5.28
C ASP A 396 -0.20 -24.05 -3.75
N ASN A 397 -1.09 -24.87 -3.19
CA ASN A 397 -1.14 -25.16 -1.76
C ASN A 397 -0.20 -26.31 -1.38
N LEU A 398 0.36 -26.22 -0.18
CA LEU A 398 1.18 -27.26 0.40
C LEU A 398 0.35 -28.17 1.30
N ASP A 399 0.73 -29.45 1.34
CA ASP A 399 0.25 -30.39 2.33
C ASP A 399 0.93 -30.17 3.68
N VAL A 400 0.16 -30.09 4.76
CA VAL A 400 0.70 -29.92 6.12
C VAL A 400 1.24 -31.26 6.63
N VAL A 401 2.56 -31.36 6.78
CA VAL A 401 3.22 -32.54 7.40
C VAL A 401 3.33 -32.37 8.91
N LYS A 402 3.78 -31.19 9.35
CA LYS A 402 3.81 -30.77 10.76
C LYS A 402 3.26 -29.35 10.87
N PRO A 403 2.11 -29.13 11.53
CA PRO A 403 1.47 -27.82 11.60
C PRO A 403 2.43 -26.69 12.02
N GLY A 404 2.47 -25.64 11.20
CA GLY A 404 3.29 -24.44 11.42
C GLY A 404 4.81 -24.68 11.32
N ARG A 405 5.28 -25.85 10.88
CA ARG A 405 6.71 -26.19 10.87
C ARG A 405 7.19 -26.89 9.61
N VAL A 406 6.43 -27.84 9.08
CA VAL A 406 6.84 -28.63 7.92
C VAL A 406 5.66 -28.81 6.98
N TRP A 407 5.89 -28.54 5.70
CA TRP A 407 4.94 -28.75 4.62
C TRP A 407 5.59 -29.53 3.49
N ALA A 408 4.76 -30.13 2.63
CA ALA A 408 5.23 -30.84 1.45
C ALA A 408 4.42 -30.48 0.21
N TYR A 409 5.01 -30.69 -0.96
CA TYR A 409 4.35 -30.59 -2.26
C TYR A 409 4.82 -31.72 -3.16
N VAL A 410 3.90 -32.41 -3.81
CA VAL A 410 4.23 -33.51 -4.74
C VAL A 410 4.55 -32.92 -6.11
N LEU A 411 5.60 -33.41 -6.76
CA LEU A 411 6.06 -32.97 -8.08
C LEU A 411 5.89 -34.13 -9.09
N ASP A 412 4.66 -34.30 -9.57
CA ASP A 412 4.24 -35.40 -10.42
C ASP A 412 3.41 -34.92 -11.63
N ASP A 413 2.70 -35.83 -12.29
CA ASP A 413 1.86 -35.55 -13.46
C ASP A 413 0.49 -34.93 -13.12
N GLN A 414 0.08 -34.90 -11.86
CA GLN A 414 -1.13 -34.20 -11.39
C GLN A 414 -0.84 -32.75 -10.99
N THR A 415 0.44 -32.41 -10.85
CA THR A 415 0.95 -31.11 -10.41
C THR A 415 1.92 -30.56 -11.48
N LEU A 416 3.19 -30.37 -11.13
CA LEU A 416 4.25 -30.01 -12.06
C LEU A 416 5.48 -30.87 -11.79
N ARG A 417 5.77 -31.79 -12.73
CA ARG A 417 6.95 -32.67 -12.64
C ARG A 417 8.23 -31.86 -12.52
N LEU A 418 9.17 -32.38 -11.71
CA LEU A 418 10.49 -31.78 -11.49
C LEU A 418 11.24 -31.48 -12.80
N GLU A 419 11.13 -32.35 -13.79
CA GLU A 419 11.76 -32.18 -15.11
C GLU A 419 11.24 -30.95 -15.89
N ASN A 420 10.03 -30.47 -15.59
CA ASN A 420 9.41 -29.31 -16.23
C ASN A 420 9.63 -28.00 -15.45
N LEU A 421 10.16 -28.07 -14.23
CA LEU A 421 10.45 -26.91 -13.40
C LEU A 421 11.79 -26.28 -13.79
N HIS A 422 11.83 -24.95 -13.78
CA HIS A 422 13.05 -24.16 -13.85
C HIS A 422 13.48 -23.69 -12.45
N LYS A 423 12.53 -23.21 -11.65
CA LYS A 423 12.76 -22.74 -10.28
C LYS A 423 11.57 -23.06 -9.40
N LEU A 424 11.83 -23.24 -8.12
CA LEU A 424 10.78 -23.28 -7.10
C LEU A 424 11.25 -22.60 -5.82
N GLY A 425 10.31 -22.13 -5.02
CA GLY A 425 10.61 -21.45 -3.78
C GLY A 425 9.39 -21.18 -2.93
N VAL A 426 9.63 -20.68 -1.74
CA VAL A 426 8.60 -20.25 -0.81
C VAL A 426 8.93 -18.86 -0.27
N GLY A 427 7.89 -18.06 -0.06
CA GLY A 427 7.95 -16.79 0.66
C GLY A 427 6.95 -16.75 1.80
N GLY A 428 7.24 -15.98 2.84
CA GLY A 428 6.29 -15.80 3.93
C GLY A 428 6.66 -14.67 4.86
N SER A 429 5.64 -14.09 5.49
CA SER A 429 5.79 -13.02 6.48
C SER A 429 5.68 -13.58 7.89
N GLY A 430 6.46 -13.01 8.82
CA GLY A 430 6.34 -13.31 10.24
C GLY A 430 5.08 -12.70 10.83
N SER A 431 4.56 -13.31 11.90
CA SER A 431 3.32 -12.85 12.56
C SER A 431 3.43 -11.43 13.14
N TRP A 432 4.67 -10.94 13.33
CA TRP A 432 5.01 -9.62 13.86
C TRP A 432 5.92 -8.86 12.88
N GLY A 433 5.73 -9.10 11.58
CA GLY A 433 6.53 -8.52 10.50
C GLY A 433 7.86 -9.23 10.24
N GLY A 434 8.63 -8.67 9.30
CA GLY A 434 9.73 -9.32 8.62
C GLY A 434 9.27 -10.42 7.67
N TYR A 435 10.04 -10.68 6.62
CA TYR A 435 9.77 -11.76 5.68
C TYR A 435 10.96 -12.72 5.55
N GLY A 436 10.66 -13.90 5.04
CA GLY A 436 11.62 -14.93 4.69
C GLY A 436 11.32 -15.50 3.31
N VAL A 437 12.37 -15.80 2.56
CA VAL A 437 12.28 -16.44 1.25
C VAL A 437 13.36 -17.51 1.14
N ALA A 438 13.01 -18.66 0.59
CA ALA A 438 13.95 -19.66 0.11
C ALA A 438 13.54 -20.08 -1.30
N ALA A 439 14.50 -20.24 -2.21
CA ALA A 439 14.23 -20.72 -3.56
C ALA A 439 15.48 -21.40 -4.14
N ILE A 440 15.24 -22.40 -4.97
CA ILE A 440 16.25 -23.23 -5.64
C ILE A 440 15.95 -23.31 -7.14
N ASP A 441 17.01 -23.36 -7.94
CA ASP A 441 16.95 -23.68 -9.36
C ASP A 441 16.97 -25.22 -9.53
N VAL A 442 16.24 -25.75 -10.51
CA VAL A 442 16.01 -27.21 -10.69
C VAL A 442 16.28 -27.76 -12.09
#